data_AF-A0A1Q9VZ36-F1
#
_entry.id   AF-A0A1Q9VZ36-F1
#
_cell.length_a   1.000
_cell.length_b   1.000
_cell.length_c   1.000
_cell.angle_alpha   90.00
_cell.angle_beta   90.00
_cell.angle_gamma   90.00
#
_symmetry.space_group_name_H-M   'P 1'
#
loop_
_entity.id
_entity.type
_entity.pdbx_description
1 polymer ?
#
loop_
_entity_poly.entity_id
_entity_poly.type
_entity_poly.pdbx_seq_one_letter_code
_entity_poly.pdbx_strand_id
1 'polypeptide(L)'
;MVGTQVVELQALPVAPSYTRGGVIEWLQNNPRRLASVVAALPQTEESAEIIEAARRRLWHTGARAETDRQCESQAQRERDAIVEQYRQLRREIVRLRDDNDRLRRAASASPSPVGASRSVASSQSLSWSSAGSATATGESNPPRGYVVVSYGGRRFHVPEAWSRQRYRKWCRDNPDKAID
;
A
#
# COMPACT_ATOMS: atom_id res chain seq x y z
N MET A 1 -9.68 -5.43 82.26
CA MET A 1 -10.07 -4.85 80.95
C MET A 1 -9.17 -5.44 79.90
N VAL A 2 -9.68 -6.34 79.05
CA VAL A 2 -8.91 -6.93 77.96
C VAL A 2 -9.36 -6.25 76.69
N GLY A 3 -8.46 -5.49 76.05
CA GLY A 3 -8.74 -4.76 74.82
C GLY A 3 -8.89 -5.73 73.65
N THR A 4 -10.00 -5.64 72.94
CA THR A 4 -10.24 -6.32 71.66
C THR A 4 -9.36 -5.69 70.60
N GLN A 5 -8.33 -6.42 70.15
CA GLN A 5 -7.51 -6.02 69.02
C GLN A 5 -8.22 -6.46 67.73
N VAL A 6 -8.74 -5.51 66.96
CA VAL A 6 -9.30 -5.76 65.63
C VAL A 6 -8.12 -5.92 64.67
N VAL A 7 -7.90 -7.16 64.21
CA VAL A 7 -6.92 -7.46 63.16
C VAL A 7 -7.63 -7.30 61.81
N GLU A 8 -7.33 -6.21 61.09
CA GLU A 8 -7.72 -6.07 59.69
C GLU A 8 -6.96 -7.10 58.85
N LEU A 9 -7.67 -8.11 58.36
CA LEU A 9 -7.15 -9.06 57.37
C LEU A 9 -7.01 -8.33 56.03
N GLN A 10 -5.78 -8.23 55.51
CA GLN A 10 -5.52 -7.70 54.17
C GLN A 10 -6.33 -8.48 53.13
N ALA A 11 -7.12 -7.75 52.34
CA ALA A 11 -7.89 -8.32 51.24
C ALA A 11 -6.96 -8.96 50.20
N LEU A 12 -7.14 -10.25 49.93
CA LEU A 12 -6.48 -10.95 48.84
C LEU A 12 -6.86 -10.31 47.50
N PRO A 13 -5.92 -10.19 46.53
CA PRO A 13 -6.24 -9.64 45.23
C PRO A 13 -7.30 -10.50 44.54
N VAL A 14 -8.42 -9.87 44.18
CA VAL A 14 -9.53 -10.49 43.46
C VAL A 14 -9.00 -11.06 42.14
N ALA A 15 -9.18 -12.36 41.93
CA ALA A 15 -8.78 -13.00 40.68
C ALA A 15 -9.42 -12.27 39.48
N PRO A 16 -8.69 -12.03 38.38
CA PRO A 16 -9.26 -11.37 37.22
C PRO A 16 -10.45 -12.19 36.70
N SER A 17 -11.65 -11.60 36.73
CA SER A 17 -12.85 -12.22 36.19
C SER A 17 -12.87 -12.03 34.67
N TYR A 18 -12.54 -13.09 33.94
CA TYR A 18 -12.64 -13.09 32.49
C TYR A 18 -14.10 -13.30 32.08
N THR A 19 -14.67 -12.34 31.34
CA THR A 19 -15.99 -12.51 30.73
C THR A 19 -15.86 -13.27 29.42
N ARG A 20 -16.86 -14.10 29.09
CA ARG A 20 -16.92 -14.82 27.79
C ARG A 20 -16.72 -13.87 26.60
N GLY A 21 -17.34 -12.68 26.66
CA GLY A 21 -17.20 -11.65 25.63
C GLY A 21 -15.78 -11.11 25.52
N GLY A 22 -15.14 -10.79 26.65
CA GLY A 22 -13.76 -10.28 26.66
C GLY A 22 -12.75 -11.29 26.14
N VAL A 23 -12.94 -12.58 26.42
CA VAL A 23 -12.07 -13.65 25.87
C VAL A 23 -12.25 -13.78 24.35
N ILE A 24 -13.48 -13.67 23.84
CA ILE A 24 -13.75 -13.73 22.40
C ILE A 24 -13.08 -12.56 21.67
N GLU A 25 -13.25 -11.34 22.17
CA GLU A 25 -12.62 -10.14 21.60
C GLU A 25 -11.08 -10.23 21.64
N TRP A 26 -10.55 -10.72 22.76
CA TRP A 26 -9.11 -10.92 22.94
C TRP A 26 -8.51 -11.94 21.95
N LEU A 27 -9.25 -13.00 21.62
CA LEU A 27 -8.87 -14.02 20.63
C LEU A 27 -9.01 -13.52 19.19
N GLN A 28 -10.07 -12.77 18.87
CA GLN A 28 -10.32 -12.23 17.52
C GLN A 28 -9.21 -11.28 17.06
N ASN A 29 -8.71 -10.44 17.96
CA ASN A 29 -7.67 -9.46 17.63
C ASN A 29 -6.30 -10.09 17.36
N ASN A 30 -6.07 -11.35 17.73
CA ASN A 30 -4.79 -12.03 17.52
C ASN A 30 -4.96 -13.56 17.37
N PRO A 31 -5.04 -14.10 16.15
CA PRO A 31 -5.32 -15.53 15.91
C PRO A 31 -4.24 -16.47 16.47
N ARG A 32 -3.01 -15.99 16.68
CA ARG A 32 -1.93 -16.76 17.31
C ARG A 32 -2.18 -17.05 18.80
N ARG A 33 -3.03 -16.27 19.47
CA ARG A 33 -3.37 -16.48 20.89
C ARG A 33 -4.20 -17.72 21.11
N LEU A 34 -4.99 -18.12 20.11
CA LEU A 34 -5.74 -19.38 20.15
C LEU A 34 -4.79 -20.58 20.24
N ALA A 35 -3.66 -20.56 19.51
CA ALA A 35 -2.64 -21.59 19.61
C ALA A 35 -2.01 -21.64 21.02
N SER A 36 -1.78 -20.50 21.66
CA SER A 36 -1.27 -20.44 23.03
C SER A 36 -2.28 -20.95 24.06
N VAL A 37 -3.58 -20.65 23.90
CA VAL A 37 -4.64 -21.20 24.76
C VAL A 37 -4.73 -22.71 24.60
N VAL A 38 -4.69 -23.21 23.36
CA VAL A 38 -4.70 -24.65 23.09
C VAL A 38 -3.46 -25.34 23.66
N ALA A 39 -2.29 -24.71 23.57
CA ALA A 39 -1.06 -25.25 24.17
C ALA A 39 -1.07 -25.24 25.71
N ALA A 40 -1.86 -24.36 26.33
CA ALA A 40 -2.00 -24.28 27.78
C ALA A 40 -3.13 -25.17 28.35
N LEU A 41 -3.98 -25.74 27.48
CA LEU A 41 -4.98 -26.69 27.92
C LEU A 41 -4.30 -27.99 28.40
N PRO A 42 -4.78 -28.59 29.50
CA PRO A 42 -4.25 -29.88 29.95
C PRO A 42 -4.50 -30.93 28.86
N GLN A 43 -3.52 -31.79 28.58
CA GLN A 43 -3.66 -32.86 27.58
C GLN A 43 -4.52 -34.01 28.11
N THR A 44 -5.82 -33.76 28.26
CA THR A 44 -6.82 -34.75 28.66
C THR A 44 -7.72 -35.11 27.47
N GLU A 45 -8.34 -36.29 27.49
CA GLU A 45 -9.33 -36.67 26.46
C GLU A 45 -10.48 -35.66 26.37
N GLU A 46 -10.96 -35.17 27.51
CA GLU A 46 -12.01 -34.15 27.57
C GLU A 46 -11.60 -32.85 26.86
N SER A 47 -10.34 -32.41 27.00
CA SER A 47 -9.84 -31.23 26.29
C SER A 47 -9.82 -31.44 24.76
N ALA A 48 -9.42 -32.64 24.32
CA ALA A 48 -9.37 -33.00 22.90
C ALA A 48 -10.78 -33.07 22.31
N GLU A 49 -11.75 -33.63 23.03
CA GLU A 49 -13.16 -33.67 22.63
C GLU A 49 -13.77 -32.28 22.50
N ILE A 50 -13.47 -31.36 23.44
CA ILE A 50 -13.95 -29.97 23.40
C ILE A 50 -13.37 -29.24 22.17
N ILE A 51 -12.07 -29.39 21.91
CA ILE A 51 -11.42 -28.80 20.73
C ILE A 51 -12.02 -29.37 19.45
N GLU A 52 -12.22 -30.69 19.37
CA GLU A 52 -12.75 -31.37 18.18
C GLU A 52 -14.24 -31.03 17.95
N ALA A 53 -15.02 -30.84 19.02
CA ALA A 53 -16.39 -30.35 18.93
C ALA A 53 -16.44 -28.89 18.46
N ALA A 54 -15.57 -28.02 18.98
CA ALA A 54 -15.45 -26.63 18.52
C ALA A 54 -15.02 -26.56 17.05
N ARG A 55 -14.06 -27.40 16.66
CA ARG A 55 -13.60 -27.57 15.28
C ARG A 55 -14.74 -27.96 14.34
N ARG A 56 -15.51 -29.00 14.70
CA ARG A 56 -16.69 -29.42 13.93
C ARG A 56 -17.74 -28.32 13.82
N ARG A 57 -18.04 -27.59 14.90
CA ARG A 57 -18.99 -26.47 14.87
C ARG A 57 -18.54 -25.36 13.92
N LEU A 58 -17.26 -25.00 13.93
CA LEU A 58 -16.69 -24.00 13.01
C LEU A 58 -16.72 -24.45 11.54
N TRP A 59 -16.51 -25.75 11.29
CA TRP A 59 -16.60 -26.30 9.94
C TRP A 59 -18.05 -26.40 9.44
N HIS A 60 -19.00 -26.66 10.32
CA HIS A 60 -20.42 -26.79 9.98
C HIS A 60 -21.18 -25.44 9.98
N THR A 61 -20.61 -24.38 10.54
CA THR A 61 -21.10 -23.02 10.30
C THR A 61 -20.77 -22.62 8.86
N GLY A 62 -21.66 -22.93 7.93
CA GLY A 62 -21.64 -22.45 6.54
C GLY A 62 -21.54 -20.92 6.39
N ALA A 63 -21.57 -20.17 7.50
CA ALA A 63 -21.22 -18.76 7.58
C ALA A 63 -19.85 -18.44 6.97
N ARG A 64 -18.82 -19.28 7.16
CA ARG A 64 -17.49 -19.05 6.54
C ARG A 64 -17.54 -19.23 5.02
N ALA A 65 -18.26 -20.24 4.55
CA ALA A 65 -18.45 -20.47 3.11
C ALA A 65 -19.28 -19.36 2.46
N GLU A 66 -20.26 -18.79 3.16
CA GLU A 66 -21.08 -17.69 2.65
C GLU A 66 -20.31 -16.36 2.63
N THR A 67 -19.53 -16.05 3.68
CA THR A 67 -18.65 -14.87 3.66
C THR A 67 -17.57 -14.97 2.60
N ASP A 68 -16.98 -16.17 2.41
CA ASP A 68 -15.97 -16.40 1.37
C ASP A 68 -16.58 -16.21 -0.03
N ARG A 69 -17.79 -16.74 -0.29
CA ARG A 69 -18.53 -16.51 -1.55
C ARG A 69 -18.87 -15.04 -1.78
N GLN A 70 -19.23 -14.31 -0.73
CA GLN A 70 -19.51 -12.87 -0.84
C GLN A 70 -18.24 -12.08 -1.16
N CYS A 71 -17.12 -12.40 -0.51
CA CYS A 71 -15.81 -11.82 -0.82
C CYS A 71 -15.38 -12.15 -2.26
N GLU A 72 -15.55 -13.39 -2.71
CA GLU A 72 -15.26 -13.80 -4.09
C GLU A 72 -16.14 -13.06 -5.12
N SER A 73 -17.44 -12.95 -4.85
CA SER A 73 -18.39 -12.19 -5.68
C SER A 73 -18.03 -10.71 -5.76
N GLN A 74 -17.64 -10.10 -4.65
CA GLN A 74 -17.17 -8.73 -4.61
C GLN A 74 -15.86 -8.56 -5.41
N ALA A 75 -14.88 -9.42 -5.17
CA ALA A 75 -13.61 -9.41 -5.90
C ALA A 75 -13.82 -9.58 -7.41
N GLN A 76 -14.78 -10.41 -7.82
CA GLN A 76 -15.14 -10.57 -9.23
C GLN A 76 -15.73 -9.30 -9.83
N ARG A 77 -16.64 -8.62 -9.12
CA ARG A 77 -17.21 -7.33 -9.57
C ARG A 77 -16.15 -6.25 -9.69
N GLU A 78 -15.23 -6.18 -8.73
CA GLU A 78 -14.11 -5.23 -8.76
C GLU A 78 -13.19 -5.51 -9.96
N ARG A 79 -12.88 -6.79 -10.22
CA ARG A 79 -12.11 -7.20 -11.40
C ARG A 79 -12.81 -6.80 -12.69
N ASP A 80 -14.11 -7.06 -12.82
CA ASP A 80 -14.88 -6.73 -14.01
C ASP A 80 -14.97 -5.20 -14.22
N ALA A 81 -15.11 -4.43 -13.15
CA ALA A 81 -15.06 -2.97 -13.20
C ALA A 81 -13.70 -2.46 -13.70
N ILE A 82 -12.60 -3.01 -13.20
CA ILE A 82 -11.24 -2.65 -13.64
C ILE A 82 -11.04 -2.99 -15.12
N VAL A 83 -11.50 -4.18 -15.55
CA VAL A 83 -11.41 -4.59 -16.96
C VAL A 83 -12.18 -3.63 -17.86
N GLU A 84 -13.38 -3.21 -17.46
CA GLU A 84 -14.17 -2.27 -18.25
C GLU A 84 -13.54 -0.87 -18.29
N GLN A 85 -13.00 -0.38 -17.17
CA GLN A 85 -12.21 0.86 -17.13
C GLN A 85 -11.01 0.80 -18.08
N TYR A 86 -10.29 -0.32 -18.08
CA TYR A 86 -9.15 -0.52 -18.99
C TYR A 86 -9.59 -0.50 -20.47
N ARG A 87 -10.72 -1.12 -20.80
CA ARG A 87 -11.29 -1.08 -22.15
C ARG A 87 -11.70 0.33 -22.56
N GLN A 88 -12.28 1.11 -21.66
CA GLN A 88 -12.63 2.51 -21.91
C GLN A 88 -11.38 3.36 -22.17
N LEU A 89 -10.36 3.24 -21.31
CA LEU A 89 -9.10 3.96 -21.47
C LEU A 89 -8.40 3.59 -22.78
N ARG A 90 -8.44 2.30 -23.17
CA ARG A 90 -7.87 1.85 -24.45
C ARG A 90 -8.58 2.47 -25.65
N ARG A 91 -9.91 2.59 -25.61
CA ARG A 91 -10.69 3.29 -26.66
C ARG A 91 -10.30 4.77 -26.74
N GLU A 92 -10.15 5.43 -25.60
CA GLU A 92 -9.78 6.84 -25.56
C GLU A 92 -8.35 7.09 -26.06
N ILE A 93 -7.39 6.21 -25.75
CA ILE A 93 -6.02 6.30 -26.29
C ILE A 93 -6.03 6.22 -27.82
N VAL A 94 -6.82 5.30 -28.39
CA VAL A 94 -6.95 5.18 -29.85
C VAL A 94 -7.53 6.46 -30.44
N ARG A 95 -8.65 6.95 -29.87
CA ARG A 95 -9.29 8.20 -30.31
C ARG A 95 -8.33 9.39 -30.28
N LEU A 96 -7.62 9.59 -29.17
CA LEU A 96 -6.69 10.70 -29.01
C LEU A 96 -5.51 10.61 -29.98
N ARG A 97 -5.06 9.40 -30.33
CA ARG A 97 -4.03 9.20 -31.36
C ARG A 97 -4.55 9.60 -32.73
N ASP A 98 -5.74 9.12 -33.10
CA ASP A 98 -6.37 9.46 -34.38
C ASP A 98 -6.59 10.97 -34.52
N ASP A 99 -7.03 11.63 -33.44
CA ASP A 99 -7.19 13.08 -33.38
C ASP A 99 -5.83 13.81 -33.50
N ASN A 100 -4.78 13.32 -32.83
CA ASN A 100 -3.44 13.90 -32.96
C ASN A 100 -2.90 13.78 -34.39
N ASP A 101 -3.07 12.62 -35.01
CA ASP A 101 -2.64 12.37 -36.39
C ASP A 101 -3.46 13.20 -37.39
N ARG A 102 -4.74 13.44 -37.11
CA ARG A 102 -5.58 14.36 -37.90
C ARG A 102 -5.10 15.80 -37.77
N LEU A 103 -4.81 16.27 -36.56
CA LEU A 103 -4.30 17.62 -36.31
C LEU A 103 -2.92 17.83 -36.95
N ARG A 104 -2.03 16.83 -36.87
CA ARG A 104 -0.72 16.85 -37.56
C ARG A 104 -0.88 16.95 -39.06
N ARG A 105 -1.76 16.12 -39.65
CA ARG A 105 -2.06 16.19 -41.10
C ARG A 105 -2.63 17.56 -41.50
N ALA A 106 -3.55 18.12 -40.71
CA ALA A 106 -4.10 19.45 -40.95
C ALA A 106 -3.03 20.55 -40.86
N ALA A 107 -2.13 20.47 -39.87
CA ALA A 107 -1.01 21.39 -39.74
C ALA A 107 -0.02 21.28 -40.91
N SER A 108 0.24 20.07 -41.41
CA SER A 108 1.10 19.85 -42.58
C SER A 108 0.43 20.24 -43.90
N ALA A 109 -0.89 20.13 -44.01
CA ALA A 109 -1.67 20.50 -45.19
C ALA A 109 -1.96 22.01 -45.27
N SER A 110 -1.85 22.73 -44.16
CA SER A 110 -1.95 24.18 -44.13
C SER A 110 -0.59 24.78 -44.52
N PRO A 111 -0.43 25.34 -45.74
CA PRO A 111 0.80 26.01 -46.09
C PRO A 111 0.94 27.25 -45.20
N SER A 112 2.01 27.33 -44.42
CA SER A 112 2.34 28.55 -43.68
C SER A 112 2.52 29.70 -44.68
N PRO A 113 1.74 30.80 -44.59
CA PRO A 113 1.98 31.99 -45.40
C PRO A 113 3.08 32.81 -44.74
N VAL A 114 4.33 32.36 -44.80
CA VAL A 114 5.47 33.21 -44.40
C VAL A 114 6.61 33.04 -45.40
N GLY A 115 6.33 33.54 -46.60
CA GLY A 115 7.31 33.88 -47.63
C GLY A 115 7.14 35.33 -48.08
N ALA A 116 6.80 36.26 -47.19
CA ALA A 116 6.94 37.71 -47.42
C ALA A 116 6.53 38.51 -46.18
N SER A 117 7.46 38.77 -45.26
CA SER A 117 7.64 40.11 -44.66
C SER A 117 8.67 40.11 -43.52
N ARG A 118 9.81 40.73 -43.85
CA ARG A 118 10.61 41.64 -43.02
C ARG A 118 11.42 41.06 -41.86
N SER A 119 12.70 40.88 -42.15
CA SER A 119 13.82 41.09 -41.24
C SER A 119 13.72 42.44 -40.52
N VAL A 120 13.72 42.41 -39.18
CA VAL A 120 14.46 43.37 -38.34
C VAL A 120 14.99 42.62 -37.10
N ALA A 121 16.31 42.47 -37.07
CA ALA A 121 17.24 42.21 -35.97
C ALA A 121 16.73 41.78 -34.57
N SER A 122 17.11 40.56 -34.16
CA SER A 122 18.06 40.36 -33.05
C SER A 122 18.55 38.93 -33.02
N SER A 123 19.81 38.75 -33.37
CA SER A 123 20.53 37.47 -33.31
C SER A 123 20.66 37.02 -31.85
N GLN A 124 19.86 36.04 -31.43
CA GLN A 124 20.23 35.13 -30.37
C GLN A 124 20.42 33.74 -30.99
N SER A 125 21.67 33.48 -31.35
CA SER A 125 22.15 32.18 -31.80
C SER A 125 22.12 31.20 -30.60
N LEU A 126 21.11 30.34 -30.54
CA LEU A 126 21.18 29.15 -29.70
C LEU A 126 21.98 28.10 -30.47
N SER A 127 23.28 28.10 -30.22
CA SER A 127 24.22 27.13 -30.76
C SER A 127 23.87 25.74 -30.25
N TRP A 128 23.43 24.86 -31.15
CA TRP A 128 23.53 23.43 -30.98
C TRP A 128 25.02 23.04 -30.99
N SER A 129 25.58 22.74 -29.82
CA SER A 129 26.90 22.12 -29.71
C SER A 129 26.70 20.66 -29.34
N SER A 130 26.84 19.80 -30.33
CA SER A 130 27.05 18.38 -30.13
C SER A 130 28.48 18.11 -29.65
N ALA A 131 28.56 17.30 -28.59
CA ALA A 131 29.64 16.39 -28.19
C ALA A 131 30.97 16.97 -27.63
N GLY A 132 31.31 16.55 -26.39
CA GLY A 132 32.67 16.63 -25.86
C GLY A 132 32.81 16.43 -24.34
N SER A 133 32.75 15.18 -23.88
CA SER A 133 33.41 14.57 -22.71
C SER A 133 33.38 15.18 -21.29
N ALA A 134 32.84 14.37 -20.36
CA ALA A 134 33.21 14.14 -18.96
C ALA A 134 33.28 15.36 -18.01
N THR A 135 32.33 15.53 -17.08
CA THR A 135 32.22 14.68 -15.88
C THR A 135 30.78 14.35 -15.51
N ALA A 136 30.56 13.07 -15.20
CA ALA A 136 29.30 12.55 -14.72
C ALA A 136 29.04 13.00 -13.27
N THR A 137 28.12 13.94 -13.10
CA THR A 137 27.33 14.08 -11.86
C THR A 137 25.89 14.24 -12.31
N GLY A 138 25.25 13.11 -12.61
CA GLY A 138 23.86 13.04 -13.03
C GLY A 138 22.95 13.47 -11.90
N GLU A 139 22.58 14.74 -11.88
CA GLU A 139 21.52 15.24 -11.00
C GLU A 139 20.19 15.05 -11.73
N SER A 140 19.62 13.83 -11.59
CA SER A 140 18.30 13.55 -12.13
C SER A 140 17.29 14.44 -11.38
N ASN A 141 16.69 15.41 -12.06
CA ASN A 141 15.61 16.21 -11.48
C ASN A 141 14.48 15.27 -11.02
N PRO A 142 14.04 15.37 -9.75
CA PRO A 142 12.96 14.52 -9.26
C PRO A 142 11.65 14.82 -10.01
N PRO A 143 10.82 13.80 -10.28
CA PRO A 143 9.45 14.01 -10.75
C PRO A 143 8.66 14.91 -9.79
N ARG A 144 7.66 15.64 -10.29
CA ARG A 144 6.80 16.50 -9.44
C ARG A 144 6.21 15.69 -8.28
N GLY A 145 6.34 16.20 -7.06
CA GLY A 145 5.87 15.56 -5.83
C GLY A 145 6.84 14.53 -5.23
N TYR A 146 8.06 14.42 -5.76
CA TYR A 146 9.14 13.59 -5.21
C TYR A 146 10.32 14.46 -4.77
N VAL A 147 11.04 13.98 -3.74
CA VAL A 147 12.26 14.56 -3.22
C VAL A 147 13.39 13.55 -3.31
N VAL A 148 14.62 14.04 -3.54
CA VAL A 148 15.81 13.19 -3.56
C VAL A 148 16.32 13.02 -2.14
N VAL A 149 16.44 11.77 -1.69
CA VAL A 149 16.96 11.46 -0.36
C VAL A 149 18.15 10.51 -0.47
N SER A 150 19.20 10.79 0.30
CA SER A 150 20.36 9.90 0.44
C SER A 150 20.15 8.90 1.57
N TYR A 151 20.32 7.61 1.28
CA TYR A 151 20.26 6.52 2.26
C TYR A 151 21.33 5.48 1.92
N GLY A 152 22.22 5.17 2.87
CA GLY A 152 23.28 4.18 2.68
C GLY A 152 24.26 4.51 1.55
N GLY A 153 24.50 5.80 1.29
CA GLY A 153 25.39 6.27 0.22
C GLY A 153 24.75 6.30 -1.18
N ARG A 154 23.47 5.92 -1.31
CA ARG A 154 22.71 5.94 -2.57
C ARG A 154 21.59 6.97 -2.53
N ARG A 155 21.22 7.51 -3.68
CA ARG A 155 20.14 8.50 -3.82
C ARG A 155 18.85 7.82 -4.29
N PHE A 156 17.71 8.26 -3.76
CA PHE A 156 16.38 7.73 -4.08
C PHE A 156 15.38 8.85 -4.34
N HIS A 157 14.44 8.62 -5.26
CA HIS A 157 13.28 9.49 -5.46
C HIS A 157 12.16 8.99 -4.56
N VAL A 158 11.75 9.80 -3.60
CA VAL A 158 10.75 9.44 -2.60
C VAL A 158 9.62 10.46 -2.64
N PRO A 159 8.33 10.07 -2.56
CA PRO A 159 7.24 11.04 -2.46
C PRO A 159 7.43 12.01 -1.29
N GLU A 160 7.23 13.30 -1.54
CA GLU A 160 7.44 14.37 -0.53
C GLU A 160 6.55 14.19 0.71
N ALA A 161 5.35 13.63 0.53
CA ALA A 161 4.40 13.37 1.60
C ALA A 161 4.82 12.23 2.56
N TRP A 162 5.93 11.52 2.31
CA TRP A 162 6.34 10.40 3.15
C TRP A 162 7.07 10.85 4.41
N SER A 163 6.69 10.27 5.54
CA SER A 163 7.42 10.43 6.79
C SER A 163 8.81 9.81 6.72
N ARG A 164 9.73 10.32 7.55
CA ARG A 164 11.14 9.87 7.60
C ARG A 164 11.31 8.38 7.85
N GLN A 165 10.47 7.80 8.70
CA GLN A 165 10.50 6.37 8.99
C GLN A 165 10.04 5.54 7.78
N ARG A 166 9.03 6.03 7.06
CA ARG A 166 8.43 5.35 5.91
C ARG A 166 9.42 5.27 4.74
N TYR A 167 10.05 6.38 4.37
CA TYR A 167 11.01 6.34 3.27
C TYR A 167 12.26 5.55 3.59
N ARG A 168 12.76 5.59 4.84
CA ARG A 168 13.94 4.81 5.24
C ARG A 168 13.69 3.31 5.16
N LYS A 169 12.50 2.87 5.59
CA LYS A 169 12.07 1.48 5.44
C LYS A 169 12.00 1.11 3.96
N TRP A 170 11.36 1.94 3.16
CA TRP A 170 11.24 1.71 1.71
C TRP A 170 12.59 1.63 0.99
N CYS A 171 13.52 2.56 1.25
CA CYS A 171 14.87 2.54 0.67
C CYS A 171 15.66 1.29 1.07
N ARG A 172 15.44 0.76 2.30
CA ARG A 172 16.05 -0.50 2.74
C ARG A 172 15.47 -1.70 2.00
N ASP A 173 14.15 -1.71 1.81
CA ASP A 173 13.43 -2.82 1.16
C ASP A 173 13.57 -2.79 -0.37
N ASN A 174 13.99 -1.67 -0.97
CA ASN A 174 14.09 -1.45 -2.42
C ASN A 174 15.46 -0.88 -2.84
N PRO A 175 16.57 -1.62 -2.61
CA PRO A 175 17.92 -1.13 -2.93
C PRO A 175 18.19 -0.99 -4.44
N ASP A 176 17.36 -1.62 -5.27
CA ASP A 176 17.36 -1.59 -6.74
C ASP A 176 16.76 -0.29 -7.33
N LYS A 177 16.05 0.50 -6.51
CA LYS A 177 15.45 1.78 -6.92
C LYS A 177 16.37 2.99 -6.71
N ALA A 178 17.65 2.74 -6.43
CA ALA A 178 18.66 3.77 -6.32
C ALA A 178 18.89 4.44 -7.70
N ILE A 179 19.08 5.75 -7.68
CA ILE A 179 19.24 6.59 -8.87
C ILE A 179 20.68 6.54 -9.42
N ASP A 180 21.66 6.22 -8.55
CA ASP A 180 23.11 6.40 -8.74
C ASP A 180 23.49 7.78 -9.32
#